data_AF-X1DVZ3-F1
#
_entry.id   AF-X1DVZ3-F1
#
_cell.length_a   1.000
_cell.length_b   1.000
_cell.length_c   1.000
_cell.angle_alpha   90.00
_cell.angle_beta   90.00
_cell.angle_gamma   90.00
#
_symmetry.space_group_name_H-M   'P 1'
#
loop_
_entity.id
_entity.type
_entity.pdbx_description
1 polymer ?
#
loop_
_entity_poly.entity_id
_entity_poly.type
_entity_poly.pdbx_seq_one_letter_code
_entity_poly.pdbx_strand_id
1 'polypeptide(L)' 'EILLRKTLGELAASSDITFTGEFPSESIMMHRLVFHENYQTGFEFTDKPETGQTDWYYVRVTQTNGSLAWSSPIWIEATE' A
#
# COMPACT_ATOMS: atom_id res chain seq x y z
N GLU A 1 25.17 -19.56 1.89
CA GLU A 1 23.72 -19.35 1.92
C GLU A 1 23.43 -18.17 2.83
N ILE A 2 22.63 -17.20 2.41
CA ILE A 2 22.32 -16.01 3.21
C ILE A 2 21.20 -16.39 4.19
N LEU A 3 21.48 -16.32 5.50
CA LEU A 3 20.49 -16.56 6.54
C LEU A 3 19.92 -15.22 7.03
N LEU A 4 18.69 -14.89 6.60
CA LEU A 4 17.99 -13.68 7.05
C LEU A 4 17.12 -14.00 8.27
N ARG A 5 17.39 -13.35 9.39
CA ARG A 5 16.59 -13.44 10.61
C ARG A 5 16.39 -12.07 11.22
N LYS A 6 15.14 -11.78 11.58
CA LYS A 6 14.75 -10.59 12.34
C LYS A 6 13.71 -10.98 13.37
N THR A 7 13.79 -10.35 14.52
CA THR A 7 12.75 -10.41 15.54
C THR A 7 11.56 -9.55 15.13
N LEU A 8 10.40 -9.87 15.67
CA LEU A 8 9.22 -9.02 15.51
C LEU A 8 9.43 -7.62 16.10
N GLY A 9 10.23 -7.49 17.18
CA GLY A 9 10.56 -6.20 17.78
C GLY A 9 11.40 -5.31 16.87
N GLU A 10 12.36 -5.87 16.15
CA GLU A 10 13.14 -5.13 15.13
C GLU A 10 12.24 -4.67 13.98
N LEU A 11 11.41 -5.57 13.45
CA LEU A 11 10.49 -5.23 12.36
C LEU A 11 9.34 -4.32 12.80
N ALA A 12 9.01 -4.26 14.10
CA ALA A 12 8.09 -3.26 14.63
C ALA A 12 8.66 -1.84 14.52
N ALA A 13 9.98 -1.69 14.74
CA ALA A 13 10.67 -0.41 14.70
C ALA A 13 10.88 0.09 13.26
N SER A 14 11.40 -0.74 12.36
CA SER A 14 11.67 -0.37 10.97
C SER A 14 11.75 -1.57 10.02
N SER A 15 11.69 -1.29 8.71
CA SER A 15 12.08 -2.26 7.70
C SER A 15 13.60 -2.51 7.75
N ASP A 16 14.03 -3.63 7.19
CA ASP A 16 15.45 -3.99 7.08
C ASP A 16 15.83 -4.22 5.61
N ILE A 17 17.01 -3.75 5.22
CA ILE A 17 17.58 -3.97 3.89
C ILE A 17 18.89 -4.74 4.07
N THR A 18 19.00 -5.89 3.43
CA THR A 18 20.24 -6.67 3.38
C THR A 18 20.72 -6.77 1.93
N PHE A 19 21.96 -6.34 1.68
CA PHE A 19 22.60 -6.46 0.36
C PHE A 19 23.16 -7.86 0.15
N THR A 20 23.04 -8.39 -1.06
CA THR A 20 23.55 -9.73 -1.42
C THR A 20 25.04 -9.72 -1.78
N GLY A 21 25.64 -8.55 -1.96
CA GLY A 21 27.04 -8.34 -2.32
C GLY A 21 27.43 -6.86 -2.29
N GLU A 22 28.56 -6.53 -2.91
CA GLU A 22 28.97 -5.12 -3.11
C GLU A 22 28.09 -4.43 -4.14
N PHE A 23 28.04 -3.10 -4.13
CA PHE A 23 27.31 -2.36 -5.14
C PHE A 23 27.81 -2.70 -6.56
N PRO A 24 26.94 -2.99 -7.54
CA PRO A 24 25.48 -2.79 -7.55
C PRO A 24 24.67 -4.09 -7.37
N SER A 25 25.16 -5.06 -6.60
CA SER A 25 24.43 -6.29 -6.30
C SER A 25 23.03 -6.04 -5.74
N GLU A 26 22.19 -7.05 -5.83
CA GLU A 26 20.81 -7.00 -5.40
C GLU A 26 20.68 -6.74 -3.88
N SER A 27 19.48 -6.39 -3.46
CA SER A 27 19.14 -6.28 -2.05
C SER A 27 17.80 -6.93 -1.77
N ILE A 28 17.64 -7.39 -0.54
CA ILE A 28 16.41 -7.95 -0.01
C ILE A 28 15.87 -6.97 1.02
N MET A 29 14.63 -6.51 0.82
CA MET A 29 13.92 -5.68 1.79
C MET A 29 12.93 -6.55 2.57
N MET A 30 13.12 -6.61 3.88
CA MET A 30 12.13 -7.17 4.81
C MET A 30 11.29 -6.03 5.38
N HIS A 31 10.01 -5.99 5.02
CA HIS A 31 9.12 -4.90 5.43
C HIS A 31 8.87 -4.91 6.95
N ARG A 32 8.73 -3.71 7.51
CA ARG A 32 8.25 -3.52 8.87
C ARG A 32 6.89 -4.20 9.10
N LEU A 33 6.61 -4.54 10.36
CA LEU A 33 5.30 -5.03 10.78
C LEU A 33 4.25 -3.91 10.66
N VAL A 34 3.04 -4.33 10.29
CA VAL A 34 1.83 -3.52 10.37
C VAL A 34 0.97 -4.11 11.47
N PHE A 35 0.74 -3.34 12.54
CA PHE A 35 -0.02 -3.79 13.70
C PHE A 35 -1.53 -3.82 13.44
N HIS A 36 -2.28 -4.51 14.31
CA HIS A 36 -3.73 -4.65 14.23
C HIS A 36 -4.46 -3.30 14.08
N GLU A 37 -3.97 -2.25 14.74
CA GLU A 37 -4.52 -0.90 14.64
C GLU A 37 -4.49 -0.34 13.19
N ASN A 38 -3.60 -0.86 12.33
CA ASN A 38 -3.21 -0.26 11.06
C ASN A 38 -3.39 -1.17 9.83
N TYR A 39 -3.84 -2.42 10.00
CA TYR A 39 -4.10 -3.32 8.85
C TYR A 39 -5.53 -3.18 8.30
N GLN A 40 -6.45 -2.62 9.08
CA GLN A 40 -7.83 -2.37 8.67
C GLN A 40 -8.14 -0.88 8.81
N THR A 41 -8.76 -0.31 7.77
CA THR A 41 -9.27 1.05 7.78
C THR A 41 -10.55 1.10 6.94
N GLY A 42 -11.42 2.05 7.25
CA GLY A 42 -12.65 2.30 6.50
C GLY A 42 -12.82 3.79 6.30
N PHE A 43 -13.22 4.19 5.11
CA PHE A 43 -13.64 5.56 4.82
C PHE A 43 -14.88 5.52 3.94
N GLU A 44 -15.71 6.55 4.07
CA GLU A 44 -16.88 6.77 3.22
C GLU A 44 -16.73 8.13 2.57
N PHE A 45 -17.08 8.21 1.28
CA PHE A 45 -17.02 9.44 0.50
C PHE A 45 -18.34 9.58 -0.26
N THR A 46 -19.01 10.70 -0.06
CA THR A 46 -20.25 11.04 -0.78
C THR A 46 -19.96 12.20 -1.71
N ASP A 47 -20.20 11.99 -2.99
CA ASP A 47 -20.12 13.03 -4.02
C ASP A 47 -21.51 13.48 -4.48
N LYS A 48 -21.60 14.70 -5.01
CA LYS A 48 -22.81 15.23 -5.66
C LYS A 48 -22.49 15.47 -7.14
N PRO A 49 -22.84 14.52 -8.03
CA PRO A 49 -22.46 14.62 -9.43
C PRO A 49 -23.18 15.77 -10.13
N GLU A 50 -22.52 16.40 -11.09
CA GLU A 50 -23.15 17.38 -11.97
C GLU A 50 -24.00 16.66 -13.03
N THR A 51 -25.22 17.14 -13.28
CA THR A 51 -26.11 16.52 -14.27
C THR A 51 -25.51 16.62 -15.67
N GLY A 52 -25.53 15.51 -16.40
CA GLY A 52 -25.04 15.44 -17.79
C GLY A 52 -23.53 15.20 -17.92
N GLN A 53 -22.81 14.90 -16.84
CA GLN A 53 -21.39 14.56 -16.87
C GLN A 53 -21.14 13.12 -16.42
N THR A 54 -20.15 12.48 -17.04
CA THR A 54 -19.65 11.16 -16.65
C THR A 54 -18.55 11.35 -15.62
N ASP A 55 -18.73 10.75 -14.45
CA ASP A 55 -17.74 10.76 -13.38
C ASP A 55 -16.93 9.47 -13.37
N TRP A 56 -15.74 9.52 -12.77
CA TRP A 56 -14.96 8.34 -12.48
C TRP A 56 -14.29 8.41 -11.12
N TYR A 57 -14.22 7.27 -10.46
CA TYR A 57 -13.68 7.13 -9.12
C TYR A 57 -12.55 6.11 -9.13
N TYR A 58 -11.51 6.41 -8.35
CA TYR A 58 -10.36 5.53 -8.16
C TYR A 58 -9.92 5.58 -6.70
N VAL A 59 -9.84 4.41 -6.09
CA VAL A 59 -9.39 4.27 -4.70
C VAL A 59 -7.99 3.66 -4.69
N ARG A 60 -7.08 4.30 -3.97
CA ARG A 60 -5.72 3.80 -3.72
C ARG A 60 -5.42 3.87 -2.23
N VAL A 61 -4.87 2.79 -1.70
CA VAL A 61 -4.45 2.65 -0.31
C VAL A 61 -2.94 2.44 -0.26
N THR A 62 -2.27 3.18 0.61
CA THR A 62 -0.85 2.97 0.94
C THR A 62 -0.74 2.66 2.42
N GLN A 63 -0.17 1.50 2.76
CA GLN A 63 0.12 1.13 4.13
C GLN A 63 1.44 1.74 4.61
N THR A 64 1.64 1.81 5.93
CA THR A 64 2.84 2.41 6.55
C THR A 64 4.15 1.67 6.21
N ASN A 65 4.05 0.42 5.76
CA ASN A 65 5.18 -0.39 5.28
C ASN A 65 5.44 -0.23 3.77
N GLY A 66 4.66 0.60 3.06
CA GLY A 66 4.77 0.83 1.61
C GLY A 66 3.95 -0.13 0.75
N SER A 67 3.25 -1.10 1.32
CA SER A 67 2.33 -1.96 0.56
C SER A 67 1.18 -1.15 -0.02
N LEU A 68 0.76 -1.50 -1.24
CA LEU A 68 -0.25 -0.79 -2.01
C LEU A 68 -1.42 -1.70 -2.33
N ALA A 69 -2.61 -1.12 -2.31
CA ALA A 69 -3.82 -1.70 -2.89
C ALA A 69 -4.56 -0.63 -3.70
N TRP A 70 -5.25 -1.04 -4.75
CA TRP A 70 -6.04 -0.12 -5.58
C TRP A 70 -7.27 -0.82 -6.14
N SER A 71 -8.31 -0.03 -6.43
CA SER A 71 -9.44 -0.48 -7.23
C SER A 71 -9.13 -0.31 -8.72
N SER A 72 -9.86 -1.02 -9.58
CA SER A 72 -10.02 -0.54 -10.96
C SER A 72 -10.78 0.80 -10.95
N PRO A 73 -10.64 1.64 -11.98
CA PRO A 73 -11.51 2.78 -12.17
C PRO A 73 -12.98 2.35 -12.21
N ILE A 74 -13.85 3.12 -11.57
CA ILE A 74 -15.30 2.94 -11.59
C ILE A 74 -15.88 4.12 -12.33
N TRP A 75 -16.64 3.86 -13.40
CA TRP A 75 -17.25 4.89 -14.24
C TRP A 75 -18.73 5.00 -13.92
N ILE A 76 -19.21 6.24 -13.78
CA ILE A 76 -20.62 6.56 -13.60
C ILE A 76 -21.03 7.40 -14.80
N GLU A 77 -21.70 6.76 -15.76
CA GLU A 77 -22.13 7.41 -16.99
C GLU A 77 -23.24 8.43 -16.72
N ALA A 78 -23.21 9.55 -17.44
CA ALA A 78 -24.31 10.50 -17.44
C ALA A 78 -25.58 9.81 -17.95
N THR A 79 -26.67 9.91 -17.19
CA THR A 79 -28.01 9.63 -17.72
C THR A 79 -28.45 10.77 -18.64
N GLU A 80 -28.99 10.41 -19.81
CA GLU A 80 -29.63 11.32 -20.79
C GLU A 80 -30.84 12.07 -20.21
#